data_AF-E7GA69-F1
#
_entry.id   AF-E7GA69-F1
#
_cell.length_a   1.000
_cell.length_b   1.000
_cell.length_c   1.000
_cell.angle_alpha   90.00
_cell.angle_beta   90.00
_cell.angle_gamma   90.00
#
_symmetry.space_group_name_H-M   'P 1'
#
loop_
_entity.id
_entity.type
_entity.pdbx_description
1 polymer ?
#
loop_
_entity_poly.entity_id
_entity_poly.type
_entity_poly.pdbx_seq_one_letter_code
_entity_poly.pdbx_strand_id
1 'polypeptide(L)'
;MKGKVLKILKYMGFGFIGLIIIGIVFGKPMADEIIINEENITMDIHQSQQVALTVHPDDGLLSEDDFECSDADIIKIEEIKDGKLILKSLEKEGLVTLQYKKDDVKSNSVTIQVVNQQALAMAKAKEKQEAEKKQAEEIKQQENAKKAEEQKKSDEKKKSEQAKKNAAQTASQRSSSQSNKSSSTSSSNQSHHTNSAMVYIPKTGKKYHSNANCSNMKNPSQVSLSEAQSRVFTACKKCY
;
A
#
# COMPACT_ATOMS: atom_id res chain seq x y z
N MET A 1 92.74 85.46 27.31
CA MET A 1 92.60 85.17 25.86
C MET A 1 93.43 83.91 25.59
N LYS A 2 92.95 82.76 25.12
CA LYS A 2 91.73 82.35 24.43
C LYS A 2 91.38 80.96 24.95
N GLY A 3 90.14 80.76 25.39
CA GLY A 3 89.61 79.42 25.61
C GLY A 3 89.32 78.73 24.28
N LYS A 4 89.16 77.40 24.33
CA LYS A 4 88.22 76.64 23.50
C LYS A 4 88.03 75.26 24.11
N VAL A 5 86.83 75.08 24.65
CA VAL A 5 86.19 73.83 25.04
C VAL A 5 85.75 73.12 23.76
N LEU A 6 86.00 71.82 23.61
CA LEU A 6 85.03 70.94 22.94
C LEU A 6 85.19 69.46 23.33
N LYS A 7 84.03 68.89 23.61
CA LYS A 7 83.69 67.55 24.10
C LYS A 7 84.10 66.45 23.12
N ILE A 8 84.42 65.24 23.62
CA ILE A 8 83.88 63.97 23.11
C ILE A 8 83.85 62.96 24.27
N LEU A 9 82.63 62.59 24.63
CA LEU A 9 82.24 61.53 25.53
C LEU A 9 82.26 60.22 24.72
N LYS A 10 83.16 59.29 25.03
CA LYS A 10 83.16 57.93 24.45
C LYS A 10 82.80 56.93 25.55
N TYR A 11 81.53 56.54 25.54
CA TYR A 11 80.99 55.44 26.32
C TYR A 11 81.73 54.14 25.94
N MET A 12 82.32 53.47 26.95
CA MET A 12 82.77 52.09 26.88
C MET A 12 81.58 51.16 26.59
N GLY A 13 81.83 50.20 25.71
CA GLY A 13 80.81 49.38 25.05
C GLY A 13 79.95 48.53 25.99
N PHE A 14 78.64 48.63 25.77
CA PHE A 14 77.72 47.53 26.03
C PHE A 14 77.99 46.43 24.99
N GLY A 15 78.45 45.28 25.45
CA GLY A 15 78.51 44.06 24.66
C GLY A 15 77.09 43.67 24.23
N PHE A 16 76.76 43.92 22.98
CA PHE A 16 75.58 43.37 22.32
C PHE A 16 75.78 41.86 22.21
N ILE A 17 75.20 41.09 23.14
CA ILE A 17 75.00 39.65 22.98
C ILE A 17 73.96 39.49 21.88
N GLY A 18 74.43 39.41 20.64
CA GLY A 18 73.64 38.99 19.49
C GLY A 18 73.35 37.50 19.60
N LEU A 19 72.31 37.15 20.35
CA LEU A 19 71.69 35.83 20.29
C LEU A 19 70.95 35.74 18.94
N ILE A 20 71.69 35.40 17.88
CA ILE A 20 71.08 34.93 16.63
C ILE A 20 70.46 33.58 16.97
N ILE A 21 69.17 33.59 17.31
CA ILE A 21 68.35 32.39 17.31
C ILE A 21 68.20 32.01 15.84
N ILE A 22 69.10 31.16 15.35
CA ILE A 22 68.90 30.41 14.11
C ILE A 22 67.77 29.44 14.42
N GLY A 23 66.53 29.90 14.26
CA GLY A 23 65.39 29.01 14.16
C GLY A 23 65.60 28.18 12.90
N ILE A 24 66.09 26.95 13.06
CA ILE A 24 65.98 25.96 12.00
C ILE A 24 64.48 25.77 11.80
N VAL A 25 63.97 26.34 10.71
CA VAL A 25 62.64 26.02 10.20
C VAL A 25 62.74 24.58 9.73
N PHE A 26 62.57 23.62 10.65
CA PHE A 26 62.34 22.23 10.31
C PHE A 26 61.01 22.20 9.56
N GLY A 27 61.09 22.14 8.23
CA GLY A 27 59.93 21.91 7.40
C GLY A 27 59.25 20.64 7.86
N LYS A 28 57.96 20.74 8.18
CA LYS A 28 57.14 19.62 8.61
C LYS A 28 57.21 18.52 7.52
N PRO A 29 57.50 17.27 7.88
CA PRO A 29 57.64 16.21 6.90
C PRO A 29 56.32 15.97 6.16
N MET A 30 56.41 15.45 4.94
CA MET A 30 55.25 14.96 4.19
C MET A 30 54.82 13.62 4.78
N ALA A 31 53.55 13.26 4.63
CA ALA A 31 53.07 11.94 5.04
C ALA A 31 53.55 10.85 4.07
N ASP A 32 54.12 9.77 4.60
CA ASP A 32 54.61 8.61 3.85
C ASP A 32 53.57 7.47 3.80
N GLU A 33 52.75 7.34 4.86
CA GLU A 33 51.66 6.38 4.95
C GLU A 33 50.41 7.06 5.48
N ILE A 34 49.27 6.81 4.83
CA ILE A 34 47.98 7.38 5.18
C ILE A 34 46.93 6.28 5.14
N ILE A 35 46.17 6.14 6.21
CA ILE A 35 45.06 5.19 6.33
C ILE A 35 43.81 5.97 6.71
N ILE A 36 42.72 5.72 6.00
CA ILE A 36 41.38 6.14 6.37
C ILE A 36 40.78 5.00 7.18
N ASN A 37 40.54 5.21 8.48
CA ASN A 37 40.31 4.13 9.44
C ASN A 37 38.92 3.47 9.35
N GLU A 38 38.10 3.88 8.38
CA GLU A 38 36.79 3.31 8.11
C GLU A 38 36.77 2.77 6.67
N GLU A 39 36.30 1.54 6.46
CA GLU A 39 36.21 0.95 5.11
C GLU A 39 34.89 1.31 4.40
N ASN A 40 33.80 1.37 5.17
CA ASN A 40 32.45 1.63 4.68
C ASN A 40 31.76 2.64 5.61
N ILE A 41 31.30 3.75 5.04
CA ILE A 41 30.66 4.85 5.74
C ILE A 41 29.25 5.00 5.21
N THR A 42 28.28 5.27 6.09
CA THR A 42 26.91 5.59 5.68
C THR A 42 26.49 6.90 6.31
N MET A 43 26.00 7.83 5.48
CA MET A 43 25.64 9.18 5.88
C MET A 43 24.24 9.54 5.36
N ASP A 44 23.49 10.33 6.13
CA ASP A 44 22.30 11.01 5.62
C ASP A 44 22.72 12.18 4.72
N ILE A 45 21.84 12.69 3.87
CA ILE A 45 22.09 13.94 3.14
C ILE A 45 22.27 15.11 4.13
N HIS A 46 23.10 16.09 3.77
CA HIS A 46 23.42 17.26 4.61
C HIS A 46 24.03 16.96 6.00
N GLN A 47 24.60 15.77 6.20
CA GLN A 47 25.27 15.37 7.42
C GLN A 47 26.77 15.67 7.35
N SER A 48 27.34 16.15 8.46
CA SER A 48 28.81 16.15 8.65
C SER A 48 29.22 14.96 9.53
N GLN A 49 30.28 14.26 9.15
CA GLN A 49 30.84 13.13 9.89
C GLN A 49 32.36 13.23 9.97
N GLN A 50 32.91 12.87 11.12
CA GLN A 50 34.36 12.79 11.33
C GLN A 50 34.83 11.36 11.10
N VAL A 51 35.88 11.21 10.31
CA VAL A 51 36.55 9.94 10.03
C VAL A 51 37.98 10.04 10.54
N ALA A 52 38.41 9.05 11.33
CA ALA A 52 39.78 9.03 11.83
C ALA A 52 40.78 8.71 10.70
N LEU A 53 41.89 9.42 10.67
CA LEU A 53 43.03 9.14 9.82
C LEU A 53 44.19 8.63 10.67
N THR A 54 44.99 7.71 10.11
CA THR A 54 46.30 7.37 10.63
C THR A 54 47.34 7.83 9.62
N VAL A 55 48.29 8.64 10.07
CA VAL A 55 49.28 9.31 9.23
C VAL A 55 50.65 9.00 9.81
N HIS A 56 51.58 8.51 8.98
CA HIS A 56 52.97 8.31 9.38
C HIS A 56 53.89 9.15 8.49
N PRO A 57 54.82 9.94 9.07
CA PRO A 57 54.91 10.28 10.49
C PRO A 57 53.66 11.05 10.99
N ASP A 58 53.40 11.04 12.31
CA ASP A 58 52.18 11.64 12.91
C ASP A 58 52.02 13.14 12.60
N ASP A 59 53.14 13.81 12.32
CA ASP A 59 53.20 15.20 11.91
C ASP A 59 53.23 15.38 10.38
N GLY A 60 52.92 14.35 9.59
CA GLY A 60 52.79 14.44 8.14
C GLY A 60 51.76 15.48 7.71
N LEU A 61 52.12 16.34 6.74
CA LEU A 61 51.19 17.31 6.14
C LEU A 61 50.23 16.62 5.16
N LEU A 62 48.93 16.94 5.29
CA LEU A 62 47.86 16.53 4.38
C LEU A 62 47.20 17.75 3.74
N SER A 63 46.77 17.62 2.49
CA SER A 63 45.92 18.58 1.80
C SER A 63 44.58 17.94 1.45
N GLU A 64 43.50 18.72 1.53
CA GLU A 64 42.16 18.30 1.08
C GLU A 64 42.12 18.02 -0.42
N ASP A 65 42.91 18.76 -1.20
CA ASP A 65 43.01 18.62 -2.66
C ASP A 65 43.68 17.30 -3.10
N ASP A 66 44.43 16.65 -2.20
CA ASP A 66 45.08 15.37 -2.47
C ASP A 66 44.10 14.17 -2.29
N PHE A 67 42.84 14.42 -1.90
CA PHE A 67 41.81 13.39 -1.82
C PHE A 67 41.00 13.30 -3.11
N GLU A 68 41.08 12.15 -3.77
CA GLU A 68 40.29 11.82 -4.95
C GLU A 68 38.92 11.24 -4.50
N CYS A 69 37.85 11.97 -4.79
CA CYS A 69 36.47 11.52 -4.64
C CYS A 69 35.86 11.19 -6.01
N SER A 70 35.13 10.08 -6.12
CA SER A 70 34.48 9.70 -7.38
C SER A 70 33.33 10.63 -7.78
N ASP A 71 32.69 11.31 -6.83
CA ASP A 71 31.62 12.27 -7.09
C ASP A 71 31.58 13.38 -6.01
N ALA A 72 32.05 14.57 -6.40
CA ALA A 72 32.09 15.75 -5.54
C ALA A 72 30.73 16.45 -5.35
N ASP A 73 29.69 16.05 -6.11
CA ASP A 73 28.33 16.57 -5.92
C ASP A 73 27.57 15.83 -4.81
N ILE A 74 28.10 14.69 -4.34
CA ILE A 74 27.49 13.87 -3.28
C ILE A 74 28.15 14.17 -1.92
N ILE A 75 29.48 14.26 -1.89
CA ILE A 75 30.24 14.61 -0.68
C ILE A 75 31.32 15.63 -0.98
N LYS A 76 31.73 16.36 0.05
CA LYS A 76 32.95 17.16 0.06
C LYS A 76 33.71 16.98 1.37
N ILE A 77 34.99 17.30 1.33
CA ILE A 77 35.81 17.46 2.54
C ILE A 77 35.56 18.88 3.06
N GLU A 78 35.23 18.99 4.34
CA GLU A 78 34.94 20.26 5.01
C GLU A 78 36.17 20.80 5.75
N GLU A 79 36.94 19.91 6.37
CA GLU A 79 38.19 20.25 7.07
C GLU A 79 39.01 18.97 7.33
N ILE A 80 40.34 19.10 7.38
CA ILE A 80 41.24 18.09 8.00
C ILE A 80 41.86 18.69 9.26
N LYS A 81 41.60 18.07 10.40
CA LYS A 81 42.08 18.58 11.69
C LYS A 81 42.34 17.47 12.70
N ASP A 82 43.45 17.59 13.43
CA ASP A 82 43.81 16.71 14.55
C ASP A 82 43.77 15.20 14.17
N GLY A 83 44.28 14.85 12.98
CA GLY A 83 44.26 13.48 12.48
C GLY A 83 42.86 12.98 12.10
N LYS A 84 41.91 13.88 11.86
CA LYS A 84 40.55 13.56 11.44
C LYS A 84 40.19 14.26 10.15
N LEU A 85 39.48 13.54 9.30
CA LEU A 85 38.85 14.02 8.09
C LEU A 85 37.38 14.34 8.38
N ILE A 86 36.96 15.58 8.16
CA ILE A 86 35.56 15.98 8.31
C ILE A 86 34.91 15.94 6.93
N LEU A 87 34.02 14.97 6.73
CA LEU A 87 33.24 14.80 5.51
C LEU A 87 31.88 15.47 5.67
N LYS A 88 31.40 16.11 4.61
CA LYS A 88 30.05 16.67 4.53
C LYS A 88 29.32 16.12 3.32
N SER A 89 28.20 15.42 3.55
CA SER A 89 27.29 15.05 2.47
C SER A 89 26.47 16.25 2.02
N LEU A 90 26.13 16.25 0.72
CA LEU A 90 25.38 17.30 0.05
C LEU A 90 23.92 16.87 -0.14
N GLU A 91 23.28 17.34 -1.21
CA GLU A 91 21.87 17.09 -1.53
C GLU A 91 21.63 15.75 -2.22
N LYS A 92 22.63 15.24 -2.96
CA LYS A 92 22.49 14.04 -3.78
C LYS A 92 22.76 12.78 -2.96
N GLU A 93 21.98 11.75 -3.24
CA GLU A 93 22.19 10.40 -2.74
C GLU A 93 23.09 9.61 -3.70
N GLY A 94 23.83 8.64 -3.18
CA GLY A 94 24.62 7.74 -4.01
C GLY A 94 25.78 7.08 -3.27
N LEU A 95 26.52 6.28 -4.03
CA LEU A 95 27.70 5.57 -3.56
C LEU A 95 28.94 6.26 -4.13
N VAL A 96 29.87 6.66 -3.28
CA VAL A 96 31.13 7.30 -3.69
C VAL A 96 32.32 6.59 -3.10
N THR A 97 33.44 6.64 -3.81
CA THR A 97 34.72 6.16 -3.33
C THR A 97 35.63 7.33 -3.03
N LEU A 98 36.31 7.29 -1.88
CA LEU A 98 37.27 8.29 -1.45
C LEU A 98 38.64 7.64 -1.23
N GLN A 99 39.69 8.28 -1.72
CA GLN A 99 41.08 7.85 -1.54
C GLN A 99 42.01 9.05 -1.49
N TYR A 100 42.98 9.04 -0.59
CA TYR A 100 44.12 9.97 -0.65
C TYR A 100 45.13 9.51 -1.70
N LYS A 101 45.61 10.43 -2.53
CA LYS A 101 46.63 10.15 -3.54
C LYS A 101 47.47 11.40 -3.83
N LYS A 102 48.76 11.32 -3.48
CA LYS A 102 49.76 12.32 -3.80
C LYS A 102 51.07 11.65 -4.15
N ASP A 103 51.63 11.97 -5.33
CA ASP A 103 52.86 11.36 -5.85
C ASP A 103 52.77 9.82 -5.79
N ASP A 104 53.67 9.17 -5.03
CA ASP A 104 53.70 7.71 -4.83
C ASP A 104 52.92 7.24 -3.58
N VAL A 105 52.43 8.15 -2.75
CA VAL A 105 51.71 7.85 -1.50
C VAL A 105 50.21 7.74 -1.78
N LYS A 106 49.61 6.63 -1.34
CA LYS A 106 48.17 6.35 -1.49
C LYS A 106 47.62 5.76 -0.21
N SER A 107 46.39 6.15 0.13
CA SER A 107 45.64 5.46 1.19
C SER A 107 44.90 4.24 0.67
N ASN A 108 44.27 3.51 1.58
CA ASN A 108 43.14 2.63 1.24
C ASN A 108 42.00 3.43 0.59
N SER A 109 41.19 2.74 -0.21
CA SER A 109 39.96 3.27 -0.78
C SER A 109 38.78 2.97 0.13
N VAL A 110 37.95 3.98 0.39
CA VAL A 110 36.80 3.89 1.29
C VAL A 110 35.53 4.11 0.51
N THR A 111 34.49 3.36 0.83
CA THR A 111 33.18 3.51 0.21
C THR A 111 32.26 4.29 1.14
N ILE A 112 31.65 5.37 0.64
CA ILE A 112 30.68 6.19 1.37
C ILE A 112 29.34 6.11 0.66
N GLN A 113 28.32 5.66 1.40
CA GLN A 113 26.94 5.61 0.94
C GLN A 113 26.17 6.77 1.56
N VAL A 114 25.76 7.72 0.72
CA VAL A 114 24.84 8.80 1.10
C VAL A 114 23.41 8.37 0.76
N VAL A 115 22.51 8.47 1.72
CA VAL A 115 21.09 8.14 1.60
C VAL A 115 20.23 9.26 2.16
N ASN A 116 19.01 9.44 1.67
CA ASN A 116 18.03 10.31 2.32
C ASN A 116 17.18 9.48 3.28
N GLN A 117 17.58 9.42 4.56
CA GLN A 117 16.90 8.56 5.54
C GLN A 117 15.44 8.96 5.75
N GLN A 118 15.14 10.25 5.66
CA GLN A 118 13.77 10.75 5.80
C GLN A 118 12.90 10.31 4.64
N ALA A 119 13.37 10.46 3.39
CA ALA A 119 12.63 10.02 2.21
C ALA A 119 12.42 8.50 2.23
N LEU A 120 13.45 7.73 2.61
CA LEU A 120 13.35 6.28 2.76
C LEU A 120 12.32 5.88 3.84
N ALA A 121 12.30 6.57 4.97
CA ALA A 121 11.33 6.32 6.03
C ALA A 121 9.90 6.68 5.59
N MET A 122 9.72 7.81 4.91
CA MET A 122 8.41 8.23 4.37
C MET A 122 7.90 7.26 3.30
N ALA A 123 8.76 6.79 2.40
CA ALA A 123 8.41 5.80 1.38
C ALA A 123 7.95 4.49 2.03
N LYS A 124 8.70 3.96 2.99
CA LYS A 124 8.32 2.74 3.75
C LYS A 124 7.03 2.94 4.53
N ALA A 125 6.82 4.10 5.14
CA ALA A 125 5.59 4.41 5.87
C ALA A 125 4.38 4.47 4.92
N LYS A 126 4.53 5.09 3.74
CA LYS A 126 3.49 5.18 2.72
C LYS A 126 3.15 3.80 2.16
N GLU A 127 4.14 2.98 1.85
CA GLU A 127 3.96 1.61 1.40
C GLU A 127 3.23 0.77 2.45
N LYS A 128 3.64 0.88 3.72
CA LYS A 128 2.96 0.20 4.84
C LYS A 128 1.50 0.64 4.97
N GLN A 129 1.21 1.93 4.91
CA GLN A 129 -0.17 2.44 4.96
C GLN A 129 -0.99 1.96 3.77
N GLU A 130 -0.42 1.90 2.57
CA GLU A 130 -1.10 1.37 1.38
C GLU A 130 -1.37 -0.13 1.51
N ALA A 131 -0.40 -0.90 2.01
CA ALA A 131 -0.55 -2.33 2.28
C ALA A 131 -1.63 -2.59 3.34
N GLU A 132 -1.63 -1.85 4.45
CA GLU A 132 -2.65 -1.95 5.50
C GLU A 132 -4.05 -1.58 4.97
N LYS A 133 -4.16 -0.54 4.13
CA LYS A 133 -5.44 -0.18 3.50
C LYS A 133 -5.94 -1.28 2.56
N LYS A 134 -5.06 -1.87 1.73
CA LYS A 134 -5.41 -2.99 0.84
C LYS A 134 -5.86 -4.21 1.63
N GLN A 135 -5.14 -4.58 2.70
CA GLN A 135 -5.52 -5.68 3.57
C GLN A 135 -6.87 -5.43 4.26
N ALA A 136 -7.11 -4.22 4.78
CA ALA A 136 -8.38 -3.87 5.40
C ALA A 136 -9.55 -3.92 4.40
N GLU A 137 -9.33 -3.47 3.16
CA GLU A 137 -10.33 -3.57 2.09
C GLU A 137 -10.62 -5.04 1.72
N GLU A 138 -9.58 -5.87 1.60
CA GLU A 138 -9.73 -7.30 1.30
C GLU A 138 -10.50 -8.03 2.41
N ILE A 139 -10.17 -7.76 3.68
CA ILE A 139 -10.91 -8.31 4.83
C ILE A 139 -12.39 -7.90 4.74
N LYS A 140 -12.69 -6.63 4.47
CA LYS A 140 -14.08 -6.15 4.32
C LYS A 140 -14.81 -6.82 3.16
N GLN A 141 -14.15 -7.05 2.04
CA GLN A 141 -14.73 -7.78 0.90
C GLN A 141 -15.00 -9.25 1.23
N GLN A 142 -14.06 -9.93 1.90
CA GLN A 142 -14.23 -11.31 2.34
C GLN A 142 -15.36 -11.45 3.37
N GLU A 143 -15.48 -10.53 4.32
CA GLU A 143 -16.59 -10.52 5.29
C GLU A 143 -17.95 -10.33 4.60
N ASN A 144 -18.04 -9.39 3.66
CA ASN A 144 -19.27 -9.19 2.88
C ASN A 144 -19.64 -10.41 2.04
N ALA A 145 -18.66 -11.09 1.44
CA ALA A 145 -18.87 -12.32 0.69
C ALA A 145 -19.37 -13.46 1.60
N LYS A 146 -18.77 -13.65 2.78
CA LYS A 146 -19.23 -14.65 3.77
C LYS A 146 -20.66 -14.38 4.24
N LYS A 147 -21.00 -13.12 4.57
CA LYS A 147 -22.36 -12.74 4.96
C LYS A 147 -23.38 -12.99 3.86
N ALA A 148 -23.03 -12.72 2.60
CA ALA A 148 -23.90 -13.00 1.46
C ALA A 148 -24.12 -14.50 1.23
N GLU A 149 -23.07 -15.33 1.41
CA GLU A 149 -23.19 -16.79 1.30
C GLU A 149 -24.03 -17.39 2.44
N GLU A 150 -23.81 -16.92 3.68
CA GLU A 150 -24.57 -17.37 4.85
C GLU A 150 -26.06 -17.01 4.73
N GLN A 151 -26.37 -15.79 4.25
CA GLN A 151 -27.74 -15.38 3.99
C GLN A 151 -28.42 -16.29 2.96
N LYS A 152 -27.75 -16.61 1.84
CA LYS A 152 -28.27 -17.52 0.80
C LYS A 152 -28.58 -18.91 1.36
N LYS A 153 -27.67 -19.50 2.16
CA LYS A 153 -27.90 -20.81 2.81
C LYS A 153 -29.08 -20.75 3.79
N SER A 154 -29.24 -19.64 4.52
CA SER A 154 -30.35 -19.47 5.46
C SER A 154 -31.70 -19.36 4.74
N ASP A 155 -31.77 -18.63 3.63
CA ASP A 155 -32.99 -18.44 2.85
C ASP A 155 -33.41 -19.72 2.12
N GLU A 156 -32.44 -20.49 1.63
CA GLU A 156 -32.67 -21.81 1.03
C GLU A 156 -33.21 -22.81 2.05
N LYS A 157 -32.65 -22.85 3.27
CA LYS A 157 -33.15 -23.69 4.37
C LYS A 157 -34.59 -23.33 4.75
N LYS A 158 -34.91 -22.04 4.92
CA LYS A 158 -36.27 -21.57 5.22
C LYS A 158 -37.28 -21.99 4.14
N LYS A 159 -36.91 -21.86 2.86
CA LYS A 159 -37.77 -22.24 1.73
C LYS A 159 -38.03 -23.75 1.69
N SER A 160 -37.01 -24.58 1.94
CA SER A 160 -37.13 -26.04 2.03
C SER A 160 -38.01 -26.48 3.20
N GLU A 161 -37.85 -25.84 4.36
CA GLU A 161 -38.60 -26.16 5.58
C GLU A 161 -40.08 -25.75 5.48
N GLN A 162 -40.37 -24.62 4.83
CA GLN A 162 -41.74 -24.20 4.52
C GLN A 162 -42.43 -25.12 3.50
N ALA A 163 -41.70 -25.61 2.50
CA ALA A 163 -42.23 -26.59 1.55
C ALA A 163 -42.61 -27.93 2.24
N LYS A 164 -41.81 -28.41 3.18
CA LYS A 164 -42.12 -29.61 3.97
C LYS A 164 -43.36 -29.45 4.86
N LYS A 165 -43.53 -28.28 5.51
CA LYS A 165 -44.71 -28.00 6.34
C LYS A 165 -46.01 -27.97 5.53
N ASN A 166 -45.99 -27.34 4.35
CA ASN A 166 -47.16 -27.28 3.46
C ASN A 166 -47.55 -28.69 2.95
N ALA A 167 -46.57 -29.55 2.66
CA ALA A 167 -46.83 -30.93 2.24
C ALA A 167 -47.49 -31.78 3.36
N ALA A 168 -47.05 -31.62 4.62
CA ALA A 168 -47.60 -32.35 5.76
C ALA A 168 -49.05 -31.92 6.12
N GLN A 169 -49.38 -30.63 5.99
CA GLN A 169 -50.74 -30.12 6.22
C GLN A 169 -51.73 -30.63 5.16
N THR A 170 -51.30 -30.73 3.90
CA THR A 170 -52.14 -31.23 2.80
C THR A 170 -52.46 -32.73 2.97
N ALA A 171 -51.56 -33.51 3.58
CA ALA A 171 -51.79 -34.92 3.88
C ALA A 171 -52.77 -35.14 5.05
N SER A 172 -52.79 -34.24 6.04
CA SER A 172 -53.67 -34.35 7.21
C SER A 172 -55.13 -33.98 6.93
N GLN A 173 -55.41 -33.12 5.93
CA GLN A 173 -56.78 -32.77 5.51
C GLN A 173 -57.44 -33.83 4.61
N ARG A 174 -56.70 -34.80 4.06
CA ARG A 174 -57.27 -35.90 3.27
C ARG A 174 -57.86 -37.04 4.10
N SER A 175 -57.68 -37.02 5.42
CA SER A 175 -58.18 -38.08 6.31
C SER A 175 -59.59 -37.81 6.89
N SER A 176 -60.23 -36.68 6.57
CA SER A 176 -61.55 -36.29 7.11
C SER A 176 -62.65 -36.13 6.05
N SER A 177 -62.45 -36.56 4.81
CA SER A 177 -63.42 -36.40 3.72
C SER A 177 -63.76 -37.72 3.02
N GLN A 178 -64.03 -38.76 3.80
CA GLN A 178 -64.67 -39.99 3.31
C GLN A 178 -65.80 -40.43 4.23
N SER A 179 -66.89 -39.67 4.24
CA SER A 179 -68.19 -40.19 4.65
C SER A 179 -69.30 -39.34 4.04
N ASN A 180 -70.25 -40.04 3.43
CA ASN A 180 -71.57 -39.61 2.96
C ASN A 180 -71.66 -39.01 1.54
N LYS A 181 -71.71 -39.96 0.60
CA LYS A 181 -72.52 -39.89 -0.62
C LYS A 181 -73.96 -40.35 -0.30
N SER A 182 -74.94 -39.78 -1.02
CA SER A 182 -76.40 -40.02 -1.05
C SER A 182 -77.16 -38.88 -0.35
N SER A 183 -78.16 -38.20 -0.90
CA SER A 183 -79.00 -38.40 -2.09
C SER A 183 -79.86 -37.14 -2.32
N SER A 184 -80.41 -37.03 -3.53
CA SER A 184 -81.66 -36.35 -3.92
C SER A 184 -81.81 -34.82 -3.93
N THR A 185 -81.87 -34.31 -5.17
CA THR A 185 -83.04 -33.62 -5.77
C THR A 185 -83.26 -32.11 -5.58
N SER A 186 -83.36 -31.48 -6.78
CA SER A 186 -84.12 -30.28 -7.19
C SER A 186 -83.70 -28.88 -6.76
N SER A 187 -83.38 -28.11 -7.80
CA SER A 187 -83.81 -26.73 -8.08
C SER A 187 -83.55 -25.64 -7.03
N SER A 188 -82.66 -24.71 -7.37
CA SER A 188 -83.05 -23.31 -7.65
C SER A 188 -81.83 -22.45 -8.01
N ASN A 189 -82.19 -21.32 -8.61
CA ASN A 189 -81.40 -20.28 -9.22
C ASN A 189 -80.36 -19.58 -8.32
N GLN A 190 -79.56 -18.77 -9.02
CA GLN A 190 -78.77 -17.61 -8.59
C GLN A 190 -77.34 -17.83 -8.09
N SER A 191 -76.42 -17.55 -9.01
CA SER A 191 -75.33 -16.57 -8.88
C SER A 191 -74.89 -16.20 -7.47
N HIS A 192 -73.62 -16.43 -7.13
CA HIS A 192 -72.71 -15.34 -6.76
C HIS A 192 -71.24 -15.80 -6.84
N HIS A 193 -70.45 -14.83 -7.28
CA HIS A 193 -69.06 -14.87 -7.72
C HIS A 193 -68.10 -15.08 -6.55
N THR A 194 -67.31 -16.16 -6.54
CA THR A 194 -66.05 -16.20 -5.80
C THR A 194 -64.97 -16.92 -6.62
N ASN A 195 -63.81 -16.28 -6.69
CA ASN A 195 -62.71 -16.52 -7.62
C ASN A 195 -61.97 -17.86 -7.39
N SER A 196 -62.55 -18.96 -7.88
CA SER A 196 -61.82 -20.21 -8.18
C SER A 196 -62.48 -20.99 -9.32
N ALA A 197 -62.99 -20.26 -10.33
CA ALA A 197 -63.66 -20.87 -11.47
C ALA A 197 -62.64 -21.58 -12.39
N MET A 198 -62.62 -22.91 -12.34
CA MET A 198 -61.97 -23.73 -13.35
C MET A 198 -62.72 -23.57 -14.67
N VAL A 199 -62.00 -23.27 -15.74
CA VAL A 199 -62.52 -23.07 -17.09
C VAL A 199 -62.10 -24.20 -18.01
N TYR A 200 -62.86 -24.42 -19.08
CA TYR A 200 -62.62 -25.47 -20.06
C TYR A 200 -62.07 -24.87 -21.35
N ILE A 201 -60.98 -25.43 -21.87
CA ILE A 201 -60.35 -25.04 -23.13
C ILE A 201 -60.50 -26.18 -24.16
N PRO A 202 -60.98 -25.89 -25.39
CA PRO A 202 -61.05 -26.89 -26.45
C PRO A 202 -59.66 -27.23 -27.00
N LYS A 203 -59.50 -28.43 -27.56
CA LYS A 203 -58.28 -28.82 -28.29
C LYS A 203 -57.98 -27.90 -29.48
N THR A 204 -59.03 -27.33 -30.10
CA THR A 204 -58.93 -26.42 -31.23
C THR A 204 -59.75 -25.16 -30.94
N GLY A 205 -59.12 -23.99 -30.93
CA GLY A 205 -59.78 -22.71 -30.70
C GLY A 205 -58.96 -21.77 -29.82
N LYS A 206 -59.47 -20.54 -29.64
CA LYS A 206 -58.82 -19.50 -28.81
C LYS A 206 -59.74 -18.97 -27.72
N LYS A 207 -60.77 -19.75 -27.33
CA LYS A 207 -61.76 -19.32 -26.35
C LYS A 207 -61.83 -20.28 -25.18
N TYR A 208 -62.01 -19.76 -23.97
CA TYR A 208 -62.29 -20.56 -22.78
C TYR A 208 -63.80 -20.55 -22.48
N HIS A 209 -64.28 -21.62 -21.85
CA HIS A 209 -65.69 -21.92 -21.64
C HIS A 209 -65.97 -22.22 -20.17
N SER A 210 -67.15 -21.86 -19.68
CA SER A 210 -67.56 -22.11 -18.28
C SER A 210 -68.01 -23.56 -18.05
N ASN A 211 -68.36 -24.26 -19.14
CA ASN A 211 -68.81 -25.63 -19.10
C ASN A 211 -68.15 -26.47 -20.21
N ALA A 212 -67.95 -27.76 -19.93
CA ALA A 212 -67.27 -28.71 -20.81
C ALA A 212 -68.05 -29.05 -22.09
N ASN A 213 -69.37 -28.82 -22.11
CA ASN A 213 -70.25 -29.22 -23.21
C ASN A 213 -70.63 -28.05 -24.16
N CYS A 214 -70.10 -26.85 -23.91
CA CYS A 214 -70.42 -25.67 -24.71
C CYS A 214 -69.98 -25.89 -26.16
N SER A 215 -70.87 -25.69 -27.12
CA SER A 215 -70.57 -25.80 -28.56
C SER A 215 -70.05 -27.18 -29.00
N ASN A 216 -70.49 -28.27 -28.34
CA ASN A 216 -70.15 -29.66 -28.68
C ASN A 216 -68.64 -29.97 -28.73
N MET A 217 -67.86 -29.37 -27.82
CA MET A 217 -66.43 -29.64 -27.69
C MET A 217 -66.15 -31.12 -27.41
N LYS A 218 -65.14 -31.68 -28.07
CA LYS A 218 -64.64 -33.03 -27.82
C LYS A 218 -63.35 -32.96 -27.02
N ASN A 219 -63.36 -33.58 -25.83
CA ASN A 219 -62.23 -33.69 -24.91
C ASN A 219 -61.62 -32.34 -24.45
N PRO A 220 -62.39 -31.48 -23.74
CA PRO A 220 -61.88 -30.22 -23.24
C PRO A 220 -60.88 -30.42 -22.08
N SER A 221 -59.89 -29.53 -22.00
CA SER A 221 -58.95 -29.48 -20.87
C SER A 221 -59.44 -28.49 -19.82
N GLN A 222 -59.47 -28.89 -18.56
CA GLN A 222 -59.89 -28.05 -17.45
C GLN A 222 -58.66 -27.35 -16.85
N VAL A 223 -58.65 -26.02 -16.83
CA VAL A 223 -57.54 -25.19 -16.30
C VAL A 223 -58.07 -24.04 -15.46
N SER A 224 -57.21 -23.36 -14.71
CA SER A 224 -57.60 -22.15 -13.99
C SER A 224 -57.85 -20.98 -14.95
N LEU A 225 -58.71 -20.03 -14.55
CA LEU A 225 -59.00 -18.85 -15.37
C LEU A 225 -57.75 -17.99 -15.62
N SER A 226 -56.87 -17.83 -14.63
CA SER A 226 -55.62 -17.09 -14.77
C SER A 226 -54.67 -17.74 -15.78
N GLU A 227 -54.60 -19.07 -15.79
CA GLU A 227 -53.81 -19.83 -16.76
C GLU A 227 -54.40 -19.77 -18.18
N ALA A 228 -55.73 -19.73 -18.31
CA ALA A 228 -56.35 -19.50 -19.61
C ALA A 228 -56.03 -18.11 -20.17
N GLN A 229 -56.07 -17.07 -19.32
CA GLN A 229 -55.75 -15.69 -19.70
C GLN A 229 -54.25 -15.52 -20.04
N SER A 230 -53.34 -16.13 -19.27
CA SER A 230 -51.90 -16.07 -19.55
C SER A 230 -51.54 -16.74 -20.88
N ARG A 231 -52.32 -17.76 -21.27
CA ARG A 231 -52.22 -18.43 -22.57
C ARG A 231 -52.99 -17.72 -23.70
N VAL A 232 -53.47 -16.49 -23.47
CA VAL A 232 -54.13 -15.62 -24.47
C VAL A 232 -55.46 -16.21 -24.99
N PHE A 233 -56.18 -16.97 -24.17
CA PHE A 233 -57.54 -17.40 -24.48
C PHE A 233 -58.56 -16.31 -24.11
N THR A 234 -59.58 -16.14 -24.95
CA THR A 234 -60.66 -15.14 -24.78
C THR A 234 -61.95 -15.77 -24.26
N ALA A 235 -62.83 -15.01 -23.61
CA ALA A 235 -64.10 -15.53 -23.12
C ALA A 235 -65.02 -15.97 -24.28
N CYS A 236 -65.66 -17.14 -24.13
CA CYS A 236 -66.72 -17.58 -25.05
C CYS A 236 -68.04 -16.86 -24.75
N LYS A 237 -68.46 -15.96 -25.65
CA LYS A 237 -69.71 -15.16 -25.57
C LYS A 237 -71.01 -15.95 -25.35
N LYS A 238 -71.00 -17.28 -25.52
CA LYS A 238 -72.18 -18.14 -25.34
C LYS A 238 -72.33 -18.67 -23.92
N CYS A 239 -71.23 -18.76 -23.18
CA CYS A 239 -71.22 -19.36 -21.84
C CYS A 239 -70.51 -18.49 -20.79
N TYR A 240 -70.02 -17.33 -21.22
CA TYR A 240 -69.43 -16.25 -20.45
C TYR A 240 -69.91 -14.91 -21.01
#